data_AF-A0A8H8DBI4-F1
#
_entry.id   AF-A0A8H8DBI4-F1
#
_cell.length_a   1.000
_cell.length_b   1.000
_cell.length_c   1.000
_cell.angle_alpha   90.00
_cell.angle_beta   90.00
_cell.angle_gamma   90.00
#
_symmetry.space_group_name_H-M   'P 1'
#
loop_
_entity.id
_entity.type
_entity.pdbx_description
1 polymer ?
#
loop_
_entity_poly.entity_id
_entity_poly.type
_entity_poly.pdbx_seq_one_letter_code
_entity_poly.pdbx_strand_id
1 'polypeptide(L)'
;MDSDEIESTSSEEEDLFDIFNLHKSPQKPQKKTYSRSTRRNDSQESQSDSYSYKNARTNIGQAQSSEVSPRPKRKLASPAKKPRQKRYFNKSKLDDDEDDDMLNVDIPSIFKDNIQSQKVFEQHNKVNQRIEDQKKLETIRQQQREARIVRLLDELNQGEGKKFDLERDRSYLEGLLAKEEQALDGYGVSRHFYSLRSVTFDESKLEDYELSKHVSRSLQFLIAKDPVAGYDKVKPMFKPFMLRGMCSDNPRFLQSLQPLVLLHRDPIFSQDEFIELLSMIGVDTKSVTKEDLVLKIEHKSHHLEVQLERLALLFMAYLQCSAEVDFGMVARYFSLIISDYNANKQQLRSLTSFVYSVFPLLCARIENTHDLVSQLIQVISGISTSLPYDSDREKVKKMDLELHYNIIKLINVAFSSDRRLDAVINELNLQYLLGSDYRDHINKFGKQNLVYHIANKIIIEDNIKDLLELNDLQTADKIYSFYYKAKILPFILANPFNPTLNRKKNIKILRSLKSSVERVLQSCYGLIRDLGSINIEIAMATLRTGVDKFSFNREEMVRLLTDIHQDLSLQCDKLESDLKVINQDFFYG
;
A
#
# COMPACT_ATOMS: atom_id res chain seq x y z
N MET A 1 33.10 7.43 26.76
CA MET A 1 33.44 5.99 26.80
C MET A 1 32.29 5.32 27.51
N ASP A 2 31.32 4.83 26.76
CA ASP A 2 31.12 3.40 26.57
C ASP A 2 30.09 3.22 25.46
N SER A 3 30.50 2.36 24.54
CA SER A 3 29.84 1.96 23.30
C SER A 3 28.84 0.87 23.63
N ASP A 4 27.58 1.05 23.26
CA ASP A 4 26.64 -0.06 23.13
C ASP A 4 26.08 -0.14 21.71
N GLU A 5 25.92 -1.38 21.31
CA GLU A 5 26.01 -1.90 19.95
C GLU A 5 24.81 -1.51 19.08
N ILE A 6 25.10 -1.23 17.81
CA ILE A 6 24.11 -1.23 16.74
C ILE A 6 23.72 -2.70 16.52
N GLU A 7 22.59 -3.11 17.09
CA GLU A 7 21.93 -4.35 16.69
C GLU A 7 21.45 -4.20 15.24
N SER A 8 22.17 -4.86 14.34
CA SER A 8 21.70 -5.11 12.99
C SER A 8 20.55 -6.11 13.06
N THR A 9 19.32 -5.64 12.87
CA THR A 9 18.20 -6.55 12.57
C THR A 9 18.12 -6.73 11.06
N SER A 10 18.69 -7.85 10.63
CA SER A 10 18.50 -8.42 9.31
C SER A 10 17.01 -8.71 9.08
N SER A 11 16.48 -8.15 8.00
CA SER A 11 15.48 -8.73 7.09
C SER A 11 14.66 -9.92 7.60
N GLU A 12 13.47 -9.65 8.12
CA GLU A 12 12.28 -10.47 7.86
C GLU A 12 11.13 -9.50 7.55
N GLU A 13 10.82 -9.39 6.25
CA GLU A 13 9.58 -8.81 5.75
C GLU A 13 8.42 -9.72 6.18
N GLU A 14 7.90 -9.54 7.39
CA GLU A 14 6.55 -10.01 7.72
C GLU A 14 5.55 -8.92 7.33
N ASP A 15 5.33 -8.81 6.03
CA ASP A 15 4.15 -8.13 5.51
C ASP A 15 2.89 -8.92 5.87
N LEU A 16 1.78 -8.20 6.03
CA LEU A 16 0.41 -8.70 6.24
C LEU A 16 -0.14 -9.55 5.05
N PHE A 17 0.72 -10.04 4.17
CA PHE A 17 0.38 -10.95 3.07
C PHE A 17 0.35 -12.44 3.48
N ASP A 18 0.90 -12.84 4.64
CA ASP A 18 0.96 -14.26 5.03
C ASP A 18 -0.04 -14.72 6.11
N ILE A 19 -0.79 -13.81 6.73
CA ILE A 19 -1.70 -14.17 7.85
C ILE A 19 -2.98 -14.88 7.39
N PHE A 20 -3.34 -14.86 6.11
CA PHE A 20 -4.60 -15.42 5.61
C PHE A 20 -4.56 -16.89 5.17
N ASN A 21 -3.44 -17.60 5.36
CA ASN A 21 -3.38 -19.06 5.21
C ASN A 21 -3.82 -19.85 6.47
N LEU A 22 -4.36 -19.18 7.49
CA LEU A 22 -4.80 -19.80 8.75
C LEU A 22 -6.32 -20.04 8.80
N HIS A 23 -6.86 -20.78 7.84
CA HIS A 23 -8.04 -21.62 8.05
C HIS A 23 -7.70 -23.08 7.72
N LYS A 24 -6.85 -23.70 8.56
CA LYS A 24 -6.70 -25.16 8.57
C LYS A 24 -7.98 -25.78 9.14
N SER A 25 -8.69 -26.49 8.27
CA SER A 25 -9.71 -27.48 8.63
C SER A 25 -9.08 -28.64 9.43
N PRO A 26 -9.87 -29.41 10.22
CA PRO A 26 -9.36 -30.26 11.29
C PRO A 26 -8.52 -31.44 10.77
N GLN A 27 -7.47 -31.75 11.54
CA GLN A 27 -6.57 -32.90 11.35
C GLN A 27 -7.36 -34.20 11.09
N LYS A 28 -7.15 -34.82 9.92
CA LYS A 28 -7.47 -36.23 9.69
C LYS A 28 -6.23 -37.09 9.96
N PRO A 29 -6.39 -38.29 10.57
CA PRO A 29 -5.28 -39.14 10.98
C PRO A 29 -4.58 -39.77 9.78
N GLN A 30 -3.25 -39.85 9.87
CA GLN A 30 -2.36 -40.50 8.91
C GLN A 30 -2.78 -41.96 8.68
N LYS A 31 -3.21 -42.29 7.45
CA LYS A 31 -3.26 -43.66 6.95
C LYS A 31 -2.17 -43.86 5.90
N LYS A 32 -1.36 -44.88 6.19
CA LYS A 32 -0.18 -45.36 5.47
C LYS A 32 -0.48 -45.61 3.98
N THR A 33 0.41 -45.13 3.13
CA THR A 33 0.52 -45.43 1.71
C THR A 33 0.88 -46.91 1.49
N TYR A 34 0.05 -47.62 0.72
CA TYR A 34 0.41 -48.86 0.04
C TYR A 34 0.47 -48.55 -1.45
N SER A 35 1.68 -48.49 -2.00
CA SER A 35 1.93 -48.39 -3.44
C SER A 35 1.96 -49.81 -4.02
N ARG A 36 0.97 -50.16 -4.86
CA ARG A 36 0.99 -51.36 -5.70
C ARG A 36 1.25 -50.93 -7.14
N SER A 37 2.52 -51.03 -7.55
CA SER A 37 2.98 -50.98 -8.94
C SER A 37 3.07 -52.42 -9.46
N THR A 38 2.46 -52.70 -10.61
CA THR A 38 2.55 -53.99 -11.31
C THR A 38 3.22 -53.80 -12.67
N ARG A 39 4.41 -54.37 -12.83
CA ARG A 39 4.97 -55.09 -14.01
C ARG A 39 6.50 -55.09 -13.86
N ARG A 40 7.09 -56.18 -13.36
CA ARG A 40 7.68 -57.31 -14.13
C ARG A 40 8.65 -56.85 -15.22
N ASN A 41 9.94 -56.88 -14.91
CA ASN A 41 10.86 -57.82 -15.54
C ASN A 41 12.14 -58.01 -14.71
N ASP A 42 12.60 -59.26 -14.75
CA ASP A 42 13.97 -59.77 -14.69
C ASP A 42 14.77 -59.80 -13.36
N SER A 43 14.87 -61.06 -12.92
CA SER A 43 15.84 -61.78 -12.11
C SER A 43 17.32 -61.38 -12.24
N GLN A 44 17.99 -61.29 -11.09
CA GLN A 44 19.27 -61.97 -10.71
C GLN A 44 19.66 -61.45 -9.30
N GLU A 45 19.73 -62.30 -8.26
CA GLU A 45 20.99 -62.87 -7.69
C GLU A 45 22.05 -61.78 -7.46
N SER A 46 22.60 -61.48 -6.26
CA SER A 46 23.11 -62.37 -5.21
C SER A 46 23.56 -61.55 -3.97
N GLN A 47 23.54 -62.18 -2.79
CA GLN A 47 24.55 -62.14 -1.69
C GLN A 47 24.84 -60.80 -0.97
N SER A 48 24.51 -60.65 0.33
CA SER A 48 25.29 -61.03 1.56
C SER A 48 26.62 -60.24 1.66
N ASP A 49 27.02 -59.55 2.73
CA ASP A 49 27.02 -59.78 4.19
C ASP A 49 27.24 -58.42 4.92
N SER A 50 26.53 -58.06 6.00
CA SER A 50 26.84 -58.26 7.44
C SER A 50 28.30 -57.89 7.82
N TYR A 51 28.60 -56.89 8.68
CA TYR A 51 28.56 -56.88 10.16
C TYR A 51 29.03 -55.47 10.64
N SER A 52 28.38 -54.79 11.60
CA SER A 52 28.72 -54.74 13.06
C SER A 52 29.81 -53.70 13.42
N TYR A 53 29.81 -52.91 14.50
CA TYR A 53 28.96 -52.73 15.69
C TYR A 53 29.33 -51.38 16.37
N LYS A 54 28.33 -50.74 17.00
CA LYS A 54 28.32 -50.12 18.36
C LYS A 54 29.39 -49.08 18.75
N ASN A 55 28.96 -47.83 19.04
CA ASN A 55 28.66 -47.25 20.39
C ASN A 55 29.94 -46.80 21.13
N ALA A 56 30.00 -45.74 21.94
CA ALA A 56 29.07 -44.71 22.38
C ALA A 56 29.84 -43.65 23.19
N ARG A 57 29.20 -42.48 23.33
CA ARG A 57 29.09 -41.63 24.54
C ARG A 57 30.25 -40.70 25.02
N THR A 58 29.82 -39.43 25.12
CA THR A 58 29.88 -38.48 26.26
C THR A 58 31.05 -37.51 26.48
N ASN A 59 30.68 -36.22 26.39
CA ASN A 59 30.79 -35.13 27.38
C ASN A 59 32.05 -34.24 27.51
N ILE A 60 31.77 -32.94 27.35
CA ILE A 60 32.08 -31.77 28.21
C ILE A 60 33.54 -31.25 28.27
N GLY A 61 33.72 -30.01 27.78
CA GLY A 61 34.15 -28.88 28.63
C GLY A 61 35.61 -28.41 28.61
N GLN A 62 35.77 -27.16 28.14
CA GLN A 62 36.71 -26.11 28.61
C GLN A 62 38.23 -26.13 28.26
N ALA A 63 38.59 -25.12 27.46
CA ALA A 63 39.54 -24.03 27.74
C ALA A 63 41.07 -24.25 27.84
N GLN A 64 41.76 -23.43 27.01
CA GLN A 64 43.03 -22.69 27.23
C GLN A 64 44.41 -23.34 26.97
N SER A 65 45.02 -22.82 25.88
CA SER A 65 46.39 -22.29 25.70
C SER A 65 47.66 -23.16 25.73
N SER A 66 48.59 -22.70 24.86
CA SER A 66 50.07 -22.80 24.82
C SER A 66 50.76 -23.94 24.05
N GLU A 67 51.26 -23.55 22.86
CA GLU A 67 52.61 -23.77 22.27
C GLU A 67 53.34 -25.13 22.40
N VAL A 68 53.75 -25.72 21.26
CA VAL A 68 55.13 -25.79 20.72
C VAL A 68 55.17 -26.85 19.57
N SER A 69 55.77 -26.49 18.43
CA SER A 69 55.91 -27.29 17.18
C SER A 69 56.97 -28.42 17.29
N PRO A 70 57.02 -29.43 16.38
CA PRO A 70 57.77 -29.26 15.11
C PRO A 70 57.21 -29.98 13.86
N ARG A 71 57.48 -29.35 12.71
CA ARG A 71 57.32 -29.78 11.30
C ARG A 71 58.14 -31.05 10.96
N PRO A 72 57.85 -31.84 9.87
CA PRO A 72 58.22 -31.38 8.51
C PRO A 72 57.52 -32.00 7.25
N LYS A 73 57.85 -31.36 6.10
CA LYS A 73 57.80 -31.77 4.66
C LYS A 73 56.45 -31.69 3.90
N ARG A 74 56.16 -30.58 3.19
CA ARG A 74 56.48 -30.22 1.77
C ARG A 74 55.74 -31.05 0.69
N LYS A 75 54.85 -30.38 -0.07
CA LYS A 75 54.95 -30.20 -1.54
C LYS A 75 54.15 -28.96 -1.99
N LEU A 76 54.75 -28.22 -2.92
CA LEU A 76 54.35 -26.93 -3.47
C LEU A 76 53.20 -27.04 -4.49
N ALA A 77 52.32 -26.02 -4.51
CA ALA A 77 51.94 -25.28 -5.72
C ALA A 77 51.46 -23.86 -5.32
N SER A 78 51.75 -22.88 -6.18
CA SER A 78 51.89 -21.43 -5.97
C SER A 78 50.60 -20.60 -5.84
N PRO A 79 50.58 -19.51 -5.03
CA PRO A 79 49.62 -18.42 -5.18
C PRO A 79 50.25 -17.19 -5.85
N ALA A 80 49.54 -16.65 -6.85
CA ALA A 80 49.86 -15.37 -7.48
C ALA A 80 49.55 -14.20 -6.54
N LYS A 81 50.44 -13.20 -6.58
CA LYS A 81 50.58 -12.07 -5.65
C LYS A 81 49.46 -11.03 -5.80
N LYS A 82 48.90 -10.60 -4.66
CA LYS A 82 48.21 -9.30 -4.53
C LYS A 82 49.21 -8.14 -4.70
N PRO A 83 48.86 -7.02 -5.38
CA PRO A 83 49.70 -5.84 -5.39
C PRO A 83 49.57 -5.05 -4.08
N ARG A 84 50.72 -4.63 -3.56
CA ARG A 84 50.89 -3.77 -2.38
C ARG A 84 50.65 -2.31 -2.77
N GLN A 85 49.86 -1.62 -1.96
CA GLN A 85 49.82 -0.16 -1.85
C GLN A 85 51.24 0.40 -1.60
N LYS A 86 51.63 1.43 -2.34
CA LYS A 86 52.76 2.30 -2.02
C LYS A 86 52.25 3.67 -1.56
N ARG A 87 53.04 4.23 -0.66
CA ARG A 87 52.77 5.35 0.23
C ARG A 87 52.66 6.68 -0.49
N TYR A 88 51.79 7.53 0.05
CA TYR A 88 51.75 8.97 -0.11
C TYR A 88 53.11 9.62 0.18
N PHE A 89 53.53 10.51 -0.73
CA PHE A 89 54.50 11.55 -0.46
C PHE A 89 53.74 12.89 -0.53
N ASN A 90 53.78 13.64 0.57
CA ASN A 90 53.37 15.04 0.61
C ASN A 90 54.54 15.92 0.15
N LYS A 91 54.26 16.82 -0.79
CA LYS A 91 54.95 18.06 -1.19
C LYS A 91 54.24 18.51 -2.48
N SER A 92 53.89 19.74 -2.76
CA SER A 92 53.84 21.03 -2.07
C SER A 92 52.97 21.90 -3.00
N LYS A 93 52.17 22.81 -2.44
CA LYS A 93 51.60 23.92 -3.21
C LYS A 93 52.72 24.59 -4.01
N LEU A 94 52.59 24.64 -5.34
CA LEU A 94 53.10 25.64 -6.28
C LEU A 94 52.85 25.11 -7.70
N ASP A 95 52.10 25.91 -8.47
CA ASP A 95 52.04 25.96 -9.94
C ASP A 95 51.43 24.73 -10.68
N ASP A 96 50.10 24.61 -10.66
CA ASP A 96 49.33 23.75 -11.60
C ASP A 96 48.83 24.52 -12.85
N ASP A 97 49.30 25.76 -13.07
CA ASP A 97 48.98 26.53 -14.28
C ASP A 97 49.92 26.22 -15.48
N GLU A 98 50.87 25.29 -15.35
CA GLU A 98 51.83 24.95 -16.43
C GLU A 98 51.62 23.57 -17.10
N ASP A 99 50.73 22.71 -16.58
CA ASP A 99 50.51 21.37 -17.16
C ASP A 99 49.43 21.32 -18.27
N ASP A 100 48.63 22.37 -18.45
CA ASP A 100 47.70 22.49 -19.60
C ASP A 100 48.44 22.81 -20.92
N ASP A 101 49.68 23.31 -20.86
CA ASP A 101 50.51 23.57 -22.05
C ASP A 101 51.33 22.34 -22.51
N MET A 102 51.53 21.32 -21.65
CA MET A 102 52.24 20.09 -22.04
C MET A 102 51.43 19.14 -22.94
N LEU A 103 50.13 19.38 -23.12
CA LEU A 103 49.27 18.68 -24.08
C LEU A 103 48.86 19.54 -25.28
N ASN A 104 49.37 20.77 -25.40
CA ASN A 104 49.33 21.54 -26.64
C ASN A 104 50.45 21.07 -27.57
N VAL A 105 50.22 19.96 -28.26
CA VAL A 105 51.08 19.53 -29.36
C VAL A 105 50.92 20.53 -30.51
N ASP A 106 51.85 21.47 -30.63
CA ASP A 106 51.96 22.33 -31.80
C ASP A 106 52.32 21.48 -33.02
N ILE A 107 51.30 21.16 -33.82
CA ILE A 107 51.46 20.38 -35.06
C ILE A 107 52.30 21.22 -36.04
N PRO A 108 53.47 20.72 -36.50
CA PRO A 108 54.31 21.43 -37.45
C PRO A 108 53.54 21.79 -38.72
N SER A 109 53.72 23.02 -39.22
CA SER A 109 53.01 23.57 -40.40
C SER A 109 53.08 22.69 -41.66
N ILE A 110 54.08 21.81 -41.75
CA ILE A 110 54.29 20.84 -42.84
C ILE A 110 53.17 19.78 -42.92
N PHE A 111 52.46 19.53 -41.80
CA PHE A 111 51.31 18.62 -41.79
C PHE A 111 49.99 19.34 -42.13
N LYS A 112 49.95 20.67 -42.29
CA LYS A 112 48.70 21.40 -42.61
C LYS A 112 48.24 21.20 -44.06
N ASP A 113 49.15 20.78 -44.95
CA ASP A 113 48.91 20.68 -46.40
C ASP A 113 48.56 19.25 -46.88
N ASN A 114 48.52 18.26 -45.98
CA ASN A 114 48.19 16.88 -46.33
C ASN A 114 46.75 16.55 -45.89
N ILE A 115 45.90 16.14 -46.83
CA ILE A 115 44.45 15.91 -46.62
C ILE A 115 44.16 14.94 -45.46
N GLN A 116 45.07 13.99 -45.19
CA GLN A 116 44.95 13.06 -44.06
C GLN A 116 45.13 13.76 -42.70
N SER A 117 46.01 14.75 -42.58
CA SER A 117 46.25 15.49 -41.35
C SER A 117 45.12 16.47 -41.02
N GLN A 118 44.49 17.09 -42.04
CA GLN A 118 43.29 17.90 -41.84
C GLN A 118 42.12 17.05 -41.33
N LYS A 119 41.95 15.82 -41.86
CA LYS A 119 40.96 14.87 -41.34
C LYS A 119 41.23 14.46 -39.89
N VAL A 120 42.50 14.27 -39.51
CA VAL A 120 42.89 13.98 -38.12
C VAL A 120 42.61 15.17 -37.20
N PHE A 121 42.88 16.40 -37.65
CA PHE A 121 42.58 17.63 -36.91
C PHE A 121 41.07 17.86 -36.75
N GLU A 122 40.27 17.65 -37.81
CA GLU A 122 38.81 17.68 -37.73
C GLU A 122 38.24 16.60 -36.80
N GLN A 123 38.83 15.39 -36.82
CA GLN A 123 38.46 14.33 -35.89
C GLN A 123 38.82 14.68 -34.45
N HIS A 124 40.00 15.26 -34.22
CA HIS A 124 40.43 15.73 -32.91
C HIS A 124 39.50 16.82 -32.36
N ASN A 125 39.13 17.81 -33.18
CA ASN A 125 38.18 18.85 -32.79
C ASN A 125 36.78 18.28 -32.50
N LYS A 126 36.32 17.30 -33.29
CA LYS A 126 35.06 16.58 -33.01
C LYS A 126 35.13 15.77 -31.71
N VAL A 127 36.28 15.20 -31.39
CA VAL A 127 36.48 14.48 -30.11
C VAL A 127 36.50 15.46 -28.95
N ASN A 128 37.20 16.59 -29.05
CA ASN A 128 37.22 17.61 -28.00
C ASN A 128 35.84 18.24 -27.77
N GLN A 129 35.09 18.52 -28.84
CA GLN A 129 33.68 18.96 -28.73
C GLN A 129 32.83 17.92 -28.01
N ARG A 130 32.97 16.62 -28.33
CA ARG A 130 32.26 15.54 -27.62
C ARG A 130 32.64 15.45 -26.14
N ILE A 131 33.90 15.68 -25.80
CA ILE A 131 34.36 15.69 -24.40
C ILE A 131 33.77 16.89 -23.65
N GLU A 132 33.77 18.08 -24.24
CA GLU A 132 33.15 19.26 -23.64
C GLU A 132 31.63 19.09 -23.49
N ASP A 133 30.95 18.55 -24.49
CA ASP A 133 29.52 18.28 -24.44
C ASP A 133 29.19 17.24 -23.36
N GLN A 134 30.04 16.21 -23.19
CA GLN A 134 29.90 15.24 -22.09
C GLN A 134 30.09 15.89 -20.72
N LYS A 135 31.13 16.73 -20.55
CA LYS A 135 31.36 17.47 -19.29
C LYS A 135 30.19 18.40 -18.97
N LYS A 136 29.64 19.12 -19.95
CA LYS A 136 28.44 19.96 -19.79
C LYS A 136 27.22 19.13 -19.42
N LEU A 137 27.05 17.96 -20.02
CA LEU A 137 25.94 17.06 -19.70
C LEU A 137 26.05 16.53 -18.27
N GLU A 138 27.26 16.19 -17.81
CA GLU A 138 27.53 15.73 -16.45
C GLU A 138 27.27 16.83 -15.41
N THR A 139 27.70 18.07 -15.67
CA THR A 139 27.42 19.19 -14.76
C THR A 139 25.93 19.51 -14.68
N ILE A 140 25.21 19.49 -15.81
CA ILE A 140 23.75 19.65 -15.84
C ILE A 140 23.07 18.54 -15.03
N ARG A 141 23.49 17.28 -15.22
CA ARG A 141 22.95 16.15 -14.44
C ARG A 141 23.20 16.32 -12.95
N GLN A 142 24.39 16.75 -12.56
CA GLN A 142 24.73 16.97 -11.15
C GLN A 142 23.91 18.10 -10.54
N GLN A 143 23.72 19.21 -11.25
CA GLN A 143 22.86 20.32 -10.81
C GLN A 143 21.39 19.90 -10.68
N GLN A 144 20.88 19.10 -11.63
CA GLN A 144 19.53 18.53 -11.53
C GLN A 144 19.40 17.62 -10.31
N ARG A 145 20.43 16.83 -10.02
CA ARG A 145 20.49 15.95 -8.86
C ARG A 145 20.44 16.73 -7.54
N GLU A 146 21.25 17.78 -7.43
CA GLU A 146 21.25 18.67 -6.26
C GLU A 146 19.91 19.39 -6.08
N ALA A 147 19.33 19.91 -7.16
CA ALA A 147 18.00 20.51 -7.12
C ALA A 147 16.92 19.50 -6.68
N ARG A 148 17.04 18.22 -7.07
CA ARG A 148 16.11 17.17 -6.65
C ARG A 148 16.25 16.85 -5.15
N ILE A 149 17.47 16.80 -4.63
CA ILE A 149 17.74 16.63 -3.19
C ILE A 149 17.09 17.76 -2.38
N VAL A 150 17.23 19.01 -2.83
CA VAL A 150 16.60 20.16 -2.15
C VAL A 150 15.07 20.03 -2.16
N ARG A 151 14.46 19.59 -3.26
CA ARG A 151 13.01 19.35 -3.32
C ARG A 151 12.55 18.25 -2.37
N LEU A 152 13.31 17.15 -2.25
CA LEU A 152 13.01 16.07 -1.30
C LEU A 152 13.11 16.57 0.15
N LEU A 153 14.10 17.41 0.44
CA LEU A 153 14.23 18.06 1.74
C LEU A 153 13.03 18.96 2.04
N ASP A 154 12.61 19.78 1.08
CA ASP A 154 11.43 20.63 1.21
C ASP A 154 10.17 19.78 1.46
N GLU A 155 9.98 18.70 0.70
CA GLU A 155 8.86 17.76 0.87
C GLU A 155 8.82 17.13 2.27
N LEU A 156 9.97 16.68 2.79
CA LEU A 156 10.09 16.16 4.16
C LEU A 156 9.77 17.22 5.23
N ASN A 157 10.13 18.47 4.95
CA ASN A 157 9.93 19.61 5.85
C ASN A 157 8.54 20.28 5.74
N GLN A 158 7.68 19.83 4.83
CA GLN A 158 6.28 20.28 4.76
C GLN A 158 5.41 19.74 5.92
N GLY A 159 5.91 18.78 6.70
CA GLY A 159 5.23 18.23 7.89
C GLY A 159 5.51 19.00 9.18
N GLU A 160 4.64 18.86 10.18
CA GLU A 160 4.80 19.42 11.54
C GLU A 160 5.79 18.61 12.41
N GLY A 161 6.65 17.80 11.79
CA GLY A 161 7.56 16.86 12.44
C GLY A 161 8.98 17.38 12.67
N LYS A 162 9.93 16.45 12.83
CA LYS A 162 11.36 16.78 12.88
C LYS A 162 11.76 17.47 11.58
N LYS A 163 12.37 18.65 11.69
CA LYS A 163 12.96 19.35 10.55
C LYS A 163 14.26 18.65 10.16
N PHE A 164 14.32 18.25 8.90
CA PHE A 164 15.52 17.72 8.28
C PHE A 164 16.43 18.87 7.85
N ASP A 165 17.74 18.63 7.89
CA ASP A 165 18.77 19.59 7.51
C ASP A 165 19.65 19.00 6.41
N LEU A 166 19.96 19.81 5.39
CA LEU A 166 20.69 19.35 4.20
C LEU A 166 22.07 18.78 4.55
N GLU A 167 22.79 19.39 5.50
CA GLU A 167 24.16 18.99 5.83
C GLU A 167 24.17 17.72 6.69
N ARG A 168 23.22 17.61 7.62
CA ARG A 168 23.14 16.48 8.55
C ARG A 168 22.50 15.23 7.93
N ASP A 169 21.48 15.43 7.09
CA ASP A 169 20.65 14.35 6.56
C ASP A 169 20.96 14.04 5.09
N ARG A 170 22.06 14.56 4.55
CA ARG A 170 22.46 14.38 3.14
C ARG A 170 22.48 12.91 2.70
N SER A 171 23.09 12.03 3.50
CA SER A 171 23.18 10.61 3.17
C SER A 171 21.81 9.92 3.10
N TYR A 172 20.86 10.37 3.93
CA TYR A 172 19.49 9.89 3.88
C TYR A 172 18.77 10.38 2.62
N LEU A 173 18.90 11.68 2.29
CA LEU A 173 18.34 12.27 1.08
C LEU A 173 18.91 11.66 -0.21
N GLU A 174 20.23 11.40 -0.24
CA GLU A 174 20.87 10.70 -1.35
C GLU A 174 20.39 9.25 -1.47
N GLY A 175 20.10 8.59 -0.33
CA GLY A 175 19.46 7.27 -0.32
C GLY A 175 18.02 7.30 -0.86
N LEU A 176 17.23 8.32 -0.52
CA LEU A 176 15.89 8.52 -1.08
C LEU A 176 15.95 8.78 -2.59
N LEU A 177 16.89 9.61 -3.02
CA LEU A 177 17.08 9.88 -4.43
C LEU A 177 17.53 8.63 -5.20
N ALA A 178 18.44 7.83 -4.63
CA ALA A 178 18.85 6.56 -5.24
C ALA A 178 17.65 5.60 -5.39
N LYS A 179 16.73 5.57 -4.42
CA LYS A 179 15.46 4.82 -4.56
C LYS A 179 14.60 5.39 -5.69
N GLU A 180 14.49 6.71 -5.79
CA GLU A 180 13.75 7.36 -6.87
C GLU A 180 14.34 7.05 -8.26
N GLU A 181 15.67 7.02 -8.37
CA GLU A 181 16.41 6.67 -9.59
C GLU A 181 16.32 5.16 -9.94
N GLN A 182 16.13 4.29 -8.95
CA GLN A 182 16.09 2.83 -9.13
C GLN A 182 14.68 2.25 -9.26
N ALA A 183 13.63 3.02 -8.92
CA ALA A 183 12.29 2.48 -8.83
C ALA A 183 11.65 2.21 -10.20
N LEU A 184 11.25 0.96 -10.39
CA LEU A 184 10.52 0.46 -11.56
C LEU A 184 8.99 0.66 -11.44
N ASP A 185 8.50 1.46 -10.50
CA ASP A 185 7.06 1.75 -10.35
C ASP A 185 6.70 3.17 -10.83
N GLY A 186 7.70 4.01 -11.15
CA GLY A 186 7.49 5.40 -11.53
C GLY A 186 7.09 6.32 -10.37
N TYR A 187 7.03 5.80 -9.13
CA TYR A 187 6.69 6.58 -7.93
C TYR A 187 7.90 6.77 -7.00
N GLY A 188 8.97 5.98 -7.16
CA GLY A 188 10.25 6.28 -6.52
C GLY A 188 10.19 6.18 -5.00
N VAL A 189 10.29 7.33 -4.34
CA VAL A 189 10.06 7.42 -2.89
C VAL A 189 8.58 7.21 -2.59
N SER A 190 8.27 6.23 -1.72
CA SER A 190 6.89 5.97 -1.28
C SER A 190 6.27 7.20 -0.63
N ARG A 191 5.13 7.62 -1.19
CA ARG A 191 4.36 8.78 -0.74
C ARG A 191 2.95 8.34 -0.38
N HIS A 192 2.44 8.90 0.69
CA HIS A 192 1.18 8.49 1.29
C HIS A 192 0.34 9.69 1.70
N PHE A 193 -0.96 9.44 1.84
CA PHE A 193 -1.90 10.45 2.33
C PHE A 193 -1.98 10.41 3.86
N TYR A 194 -2.05 11.60 4.46
CA TYR A 194 -2.18 11.79 5.91
C TYR A 194 -3.31 12.80 6.17
N SER A 195 -4.34 12.35 6.88
CA SER A 195 -5.44 13.20 7.33
C SER A 195 -5.30 13.61 8.79
N LEU A 196 -4.53 12.84 9.57
CA LEU A 196 -4.32 13.06 11.00
C LEU A 196 -2.96 13.69 11.29
N ARG A 197 -2.98 14.85 11.93
CA ARG A 197 -1.79 15.57 12.39
C ARG A 197 -1.38 15.11 13.79
N SER A 198 -0.09 15.17 14.05
CA SER A 198 0.48 14.86 15.37
C SER A 198 0.26 16.05 16.32
N VAL A 199 -0.96 16.19 16.85
CA VAL A 199 -1.32 17.24 17.81
C VAL A 199 -1.72 16.64 19.16
N THR A 200 -1.34 17.32 20.24
CA THR A 200 -1.89 17.09 21.57
C THR A 200 -3.21 17.83 21.70
N PHE A 201 -4.25 17.15 22.19
CA PHE A 201 -5.55 17.76 22.41
C PHE A 201 -5.44 18.84 23.50
N ASP A 202 -5.64 20.10 23.12
CA ASP A 202 -5.43 21.24 23.99
C ASP A 202 -6.72 21.59 24.73
N GLU A 203 -6.80 21.19 25.99
CA GLU A 203 -7.95 21.45 26.86
C GLU A 203 -8.20 22.96 27.07
N SER A 204 -7.18 23.80 26.95
CA SER A 204 -7.31 25.26 27.15
C SER A 204 -8.16 25.94 26.08
N LYS A 205 -8.29 25.33 24.90
CA LYS A 205 -9.13 25.85 23.82
C LYS A 205 -10.62 25.58 24.04
N LEU A 206 -10.99 24.85 25.09
CA LEU A 206 -12.37 24.60 25.49
C LEU A 206 -12.86 25.59 26.57
N GLU A 207 -12.15 26.72 26.78
CA GLU A 207 -12.42 27.72 27.83
C GLU A 207 -13.87 28.25 27.86
N ASP A 208 -14.56 28.27 26.72
CA ASP A 208 -15.98 28.66 26.62
C ASP A 208 -16.93 27.66 27.31
N TYR A 209 -16.46 26.45 27.58
CA TYR A 209 -17.17 25.44 28.34
C TYR A 209 -16.63 25.44 29.77
N GLU A 210 -17.48 25.70 30.77
CA GLU A 210 -17.09 25.57 32.19
C GLU A 210 -16.82 24.10 32.57
N LEU A 211 -15.68 23.56 32.11
CA LEU A 211 -15.26 22.17 32.32
C LEU A 211 -14.68 22.03 33.73
N SER A 212 -15.55 22.03 34.74
CA SER A 212 -15.12 21.77 36.12
C SER A 212 -14.66 20.31 36.31
N LYS A 213 -13.45 20.14 36.87
CA LYS A 213 -12.81 18.90 37.40
C LYS A 213 -12.84 17.66 36.48
N HIS A 214 -11.73 16.91 36.44
CA HIS A 214 -11.68 15.61 35.75
C HIS A 214 -12.81 14.65 36.18
N VAL A 215 -13.27 13.82 35.24
CA VAL A 215 -14.28 12.80 35.52
C VAL A 215 -13.79 11.86 36.62
N SER A 216 -14.52 11.81 37.75
CA SER A 216 -14.12 11.01 38.89
C SER A 216 -13.98 9.52 38.53
N ARG A 217 -12.94 8.83 39.05
CA ARG A 217 -12.71 7.40 38.78
C ARG A 217 -13.93 6.53 39.10
N SER A 218 -14.65 6.83 40.18
CA SER A 218 -15.86 6.10 40.56
C SER A 218 -16.96 6.18 39.49
N LEU A 219 -17.10 7.34 38.84
CA LEU A 219 -18.03 7.51 37.71
C LEU A 219 -17.53 6.77 36.46
N GLN A 220 -16.22 6.82 36.17
CA GLN A 220 -15.64 6.06 35.06
C GLN A 220 -15.89 4.54 35.22
N PHE A 221 -15.68 4.00 36.42
CA PHE A 221 -15.96 2.59 36.72
C PHE A 221 -17.45 2.26 36.63
N LEU A 222 -18.32 3.16 37.07
CA LEU A 222 -19.77 2.97 36.92
C LEU A 222 -20.15 2.87 35.44
N ILE A 223 -19.68 3.80 34.61
CA ILE A 223 -19.96 3.84 33.16
C ILE A 223 -19.47 2.56 32.48
N ALA A 224 -18.24 2.12 32.79
CA ALA A 224 -17.68 0.92 32.20
C ALA A 224 -18.45 -0.36 32.58
N LYS A 225 -19.07 -0.39 33.77
CA LYS A 225 -19.82 -1.55 34.28
C LYS A 225 -21.30 -1.52 33.89
N ASP A 226 -21.92 -0.36 33.99
CA ASP A 226 -23.35 -0.12 33.76
C ASP A 226 -23.55 1.24 33.06
N PRO A 227 -23.53 1.25 31.71
CA PRO A 227 -23.67 2.46 30.92
C PRO A 227 -24.99 3.21 31.15
N VAL A 228 -26.07 2.49 31.49
CA VAL A 228 -27.40 3.09 31.69
C VAL A 228 -27.42 3.86 33.00
N ALA A 229 -26.99 3.23 34.10
CA ALA A 229 -26.88 3.91 35.39
C ALA A 229 -25.83 5.05 35.36
N GLY A 230 -24.78 4.90 34.55
CA GLY A 230 -23.83 5.96 34.25
C GLY A 230 -24.48 7.14 33.55
N TYR A 231 -25.25 6.87 32.49
CA TYR A 231 -25.96 7.89 31.70
C TYR A 231 -26.95 8.70 32.55
N ASP A 232 -27.75 8.05 33.40
CA ASP A 232 -28.73 8.73 34.26
C ASP A 232 -28.09 9.79 35.17
N LYS A 233 -26.82 9.60 35.57
CA LYS A 233 -26.07 10.57 36.39
C LYS A 233 -25.56 11.76 35.61
N VAL A 234 -25.28 11.60 34.32
CA VAL A 234 -24.64 12.63 33.49
C VAL A 234 -25.60 13.32 32.51
N LYS A 235 -26.78 12.73 32.29
CA LYS A 235 -27.80 13.20 31.34
C LYS A 235 -28.12 14.70 31.44
N PRO A 236 -28.30 15.32 32.62
CA PRO A 236 -28.62 16.75 32.71
C PRO A 236 -27.52 17.68 32.20
N MET A 237 -26.27 17.20 32.15
CA MET A 237 -25.06 17.96 31.79
C MET A 237 -24.25 17.17 30.76
N PHE A 238 -24.93 16.53 29.80
CA PHE A 238 -24.32 15.53 28.93
C PHE A 238 -23.22 16.14 28.02
N LYS A 239 -23.48 17.28 27.39
CA LYS A 239 -22.48 17.97 26.54
C LYS A 239 -21.20 18.35 27.33
N PRO A 240 -21.27 19.08 28.46
CA PRO A 240 -20.08 19.34 29.29
C PRO A 240 -19.40 18.07 29.82
N PHE A 241 -20.17 17.00 30.07
CA PHE A 241 -19.60 15.71 30.46
C PHE A 241 -18.83 15.05 29.31
N MET A 242 -19.37 15.05 28.09
CA MET A 242 -18.73 14.49 26.90
C MET A 242 -17.43 15.25 26.56
N LEU A 243 -17.45 16.58 26.62
CA LEU A 243 -16.25 17.42 26.43
C LEU A 243 -15.17 17.07 27.46
N ARG A 244 -15.51 16.98 28.76
CA ARG A 244 -14.59 16.49 29.80
C ARG A 244 -14.10 15.06 29.57
N GLY A 245 -14.95 14.22 29.00
CA GLY A 245 -14.61 12.86 28.61
C GLY A 245 -13.54 12.82 27.53
N MET A 246 -13.69 13.64 26.49
CA MET A 246 -12.74 13.76 25.38
C MET A 246 -11.36 14.25 25.83
N CYS A 247 -11.27 15.04 26.90
CA CYS A 247 -9.99 15.43 27.51
C CYS A 247 -9.19 14.24 28.08
N SER A 248 -9.80 13.07 28.28
CA SER A 248 -9.07 11.91 28.82
C SER A 248 -8.05 11.35 27.83
N ASP A 249 -6.85 11.03 28.33
CA ASP A 249 -5.83 10.28 27.57
C ASP A 249 -5.98 8.75 27.70
N ASN A 250 -7.03 8.27 28.38
CA ASN A 250 -7.28 6.84 28.53
C ASN A 250 -8.21 6.34 27.40
N PRO A 251 -7.68 5.60 26.39
CA PRO A 251 -8.49 5.14 25.26
C PRO A 251 -9.63 4.22 25.67
N ARG A 252 -9.46 3.42 26.73
CA ARG A 252 -10.53 2.53 27.23
C ARG A 252 -11.67 3.31 27.86
N PHE A 253 -11.37 4.43 28.51
CA PHE A 253 -12.41 5.28 29.06
C PHE A 253 -13.17 5.97 27.92
N LEU A 254 -12.50 6.48 26.90
CA LEU A 254 -13.14 7.02 25.71
C LEU A 254 -14.08 5.99 25.05
N GLN A 255 -13.62 4.74 24.86
CA GLN A 255 -14.46 3.64 24.37
C GLN A 255 -15.70 3.42 25.26
N SER A 256 -15.56 3.49 26.58
CA SER A 256 -16.69 3.31 27.51
C SER A 256 -17.74 4.43 27.46
N LEU A 257 -17.42 5.58 26.85
CA LEU A 257 -18.38 6.67 26.63
C LEU A 257 -19.25 6.44 25.40
N GLN A 258 -18.83 5.61 24.44
CA GLN A 258 -19.58 5.37 23.19
C GLN A 258 -21.02 4.86 23.44
N PRO A 259 -21.27 3.90 24.36
CA PRO A 259 -22.64 3.46 24.66
C PRO A 259 -23.53 4.56 25.25
N LEU A 260 -22.96 5.53 25.99
CA LEU A 260 -23.73 6.65 26.56
C LEU A 260 -24.27 7.55 25.45
N VAL A 261 -23.49 7.76 24.39
CA VAL A 261 -23.91 8.54 23.21
C VAL A 261 -25.15 7.90 22.57
N LEU A 262 -25.18 6.58 22.44
CA LEU A 262 -26.33 5.84 21.87
C LEU A 262 -27.61 5.95 22.72
N LEU A 263 -27.47 6.25 24.02
CA LEU A 263 -28.61 6.49 24.93
C LEU A 263 -29.12 7.93 24.88
N HIS A 264 -28.33 8.86 24.33
CA HIS A 264 -28.68 10.26 24.24
C HIS A 264 -29.45 10.59 22.96
N ARG A 265 -30.40 11.54 23.06
CA ARG A 265 -31.29 11.91 21.95
C ARG A 265 -31.24 13.39 21.58
N ASP A 266 -30.82 14.24 22.51
CA ASP A 266 -30.83 15.68 22.30
C ASP A 266 -29.54 16.11 21.56
N PRO A 267 -29.59 17.07 20.63
CA PRO A 267 -28.39 17.54 19.93
C PRO A 267 -27.29 17.99 20.89
N ILE A 268 -26.07 17.49 20.65
CA ILE A 268 -24.90 17.79 21.50
C ILE A 268 -24.03 18.87 20.85
N PHE A 269 -23.71 18.71 19.57
CA PHE A 269 -22.80 19.58 18.85
C PHE A 269 -23.48 20.17 17.61
N SER A 270 -23.28 21.47 17.38
CA SER A 270 -23.59 22.09 16.09
C SER A 270 -22.58 21.64 15.02
N GLN A 271 -22.85 21.96 13.75
CA GLN A 271 -21.92 21.68 12.66
C GLN A 271 -20.58 22.40 12.85
N ASP A 272 -20.60 23.67 13.26
CA ASP A 272 -19.40 24.47 13.48
C ASP A 272 -18.56 23.90 14.63
N GLU A 273 -19.21 23.53 15.74
CA GLU A 273 -18.55 22.90 16.89
C GLU A 273 -17.95 21.54 16.51
N PHE A 274 -18.63 20.77 15.66
CA PHE A 274 -18.09 19.51 15.14
C PHE A 274 -16.81 19.74 14.33
N ILE A 275 -16.78 20.71 13.42
CA ILE A 275 -15.60 21.02 12.59
C ILE A 275 -14.45 21.56 13.45
N GLU A 276 -14.75 22.42 14.42
CA GLU A 276 -13.76 22.95 15.36
C GLU A 276 -13.11 21.82 16.17
N LEU A 277 -13.92 20.94 16.75
CA LEU A 277 -13.44 19.80 17.52
C LEU A 277 -12.66 18.79 16.65
N LEU A 278 -13.05 18.57 15.40
CA LEU A 278 -12.26 17.76 14.46
C LEU A 278 -10.85 18.34 14.28
N SER A 279 -10.75 19.66 14.08
CA SER A 279 -9.47 20.33 13.95
C SER A 279 -8.64 20.24 15.24
N MET A 280 -9.27 20.38 16.40
CA MET A 280 -8.61 20.25 17.70
C MET A 280 -8.09 18.84 17.98
N ILE A 281 -8.81 17.80 17.55
CA ILE A 281 -8.38 16.40 17.71
C ILE A 281 -7.23 16.05 16.76
N GLY A 282 -7.09 16.79 15.64
CA GLY A 282 -5.96 16.67 14.72
C GLY A 282 -6.32 16.37 13.29
N VAL A 283 -7.59 16.43 12.89
CA VAL A 283 -7.98 16.24 11.49
C VAL A 283 -7.61 17.49 10.69
N ASP A 284 -6.98 17.30 9.53
CA ASP A 284 -6.74 18.40 8.59
C ASP A 284 -8.05 18.83 7.91
N THR A 285 -8.79 19.74 8.56
CA THR A 285 -10.07 20.26 8.06
C THR A 285 -9.96 21.00 6.73
N LYS A 286 -8.76 21.50 6.39
CA LYS A 286 -8.50 22.12 5.09
C LYS A 286 -8.49 21.10 3.95
N SER A 287 -8.22 19.83 4.23
CA SER A 287 -8.22 18.77 3.22
C SER A 287 -9.62 18.44 2.69
N VAL A 288 -10.68 18.79 3.42
CA VAL A 288 -12.05 18.57 2.94
C VAL A 288 -12.42 19.52 1.80
N THR A 289 -11.92 20.76 1.82
CA THR A 289 -12.23 21.78 0.81
C THR A 289 -11.26 21.79 -0.36
N LYS A 290 -10.13 21.09 -0.26
CA LYS A 290 -9.17 20.96 -1.36
C LYS A 290 -9.70 20.04 -2.44
N GLU A 291 -9.46 20.44 -3.70
CA GLU A 291 -9.69 19.60 -4.86
C GLU A 291 -8.72 18.41 -4.85
N ASP A 292 -7.42 18.67 -4.65
CA ASP A 292 -6.39 17.64 -4.62
C ASP A 292 -5.71 17.50 -3.24
N LEU A 293 -5.56 16.25 -2.79
CA LEU A 293 -4.89 15.85 -1.56
C LEU A 293 -3.40 15.61 -1.81
N VAL A 294 -2.54 16.42 -1.19
CA VAL A 294 -1.10 16.31 -1.38
C VAL A 294 -0.55 15.06 -0.67
N LEU A 295 0.09 14.17 -1.45
CA LEU A 295 0.83 13.02 -0.93
C LEU A 295 2.16 13.47 -0.36
N LYS A 296 2.60 12.83 0.73
CA LYS A 296 3.84 13.16 1.43
C LYS A 296 4.71 11.93 1.62
N ILE A 297 6.02 12.12 1.66
CA ILE A 297 6.98 11.07 2.02
C ILE A 297 6.62 10.47 3.39
N GLU A 298 6.90 9.17 3.56
CA GLU A 298 6.65 8.45 4.80
C GLU A 298 7.17 9.18 6.05
N HIS A 299 6.28 9.48 7.00
CA HIS A 299 6.65 10.01 8.31
C HIS A 299 5.77 9.42 9.42
N LYS A 300 6.35 9.21 10.61
CA LYS A 300 5.63 8.66 11.76
C LYS A 300 4.89 9.75 12.52
N SER A 301 3.63 9.51 12.88
CA SER A 301 2.84 10.36 13.77
C SER A 301 2.66 9.68 15.14
N HIS A 302 2.68 10.46 16.20
CA HIS A 302 2.48 9.97 17.57
C HIS A 302 1.04 10.20 18.04
N HIS A 303 0.56 9.43 19.02
CA HIS A 303 -0.76 9.60 19.69
C HIS A 303 -2.03 9.27 18.89
N LEU A 304 -1.93 8.50 17.81
CA LEU A 304 -3.07 8.17 16.94
C LEU A 304 -4.17 7.34 17.62
N GLU A 305 -3.83 6.45 18.57
CA GLU A 305 -4.82 5.61 19.26
C GLU A 305 -5.88 6.47 19.97
N VAL A 306 -5.45 7.41 20.81
CA VAL A 306 -6.36 8.28 21.57
C VAL A 306 -7.10 9.24 20.65
N GLN A 307 -6.43 9.76 19.60
CA GLN A 307 -7.08 10.61 18.60
C GLN A 307 -8.23 9.88 17.91
N LEU A 308 -8.03 8.64 17.45
CA LEU A 308 -9.07 7.84 16.78
C LEU A 308 -10.26 7.56 17.70
N GLU A 309 -10.03 7.31 19.00
CA GLU A 309 -11.13 7.11 19.95
C GLU A 309 -11.90 8.40 20.27
N ARG A 310 -11.22 9.56 20.31
CA ARG A 310 -11.87 10.88 20.39
C ARG A 310 -12.71 11.16 19.14
N LEU A 311 -12.17 10.86 17.96
CA LEU A 311 -12.91 11.00 16.70
C LEU A 311 -14.14 10.08 16.67
N ALA A 312 -14.01 8.83 17.12
CA ALA A 312 -15.15 7.92 17.19
C ALA A 312 -16.27 8.51 18.04
N LEU A 313 -15.95 9.03 19.23
CA LEU A 313 -16.94 9.69 20.10
C LEU A 313 -17.57 10.92 19.47
N LEU A 314 -16.78 11.79 18.86
CA LEU A 314 -17.25 13.02 18.23
C LEU A 314 -18.20 12.72 17.06
N PHE A 315 -17.80 11.81 16.17
CA PHE A 315 -18.62 11.36 15.06
C PHE A 315 -19.91 10.70 15.53
N MET A 316 -19.82 9.79 16.51
CA MET A 316 -21.02 9.16 17.07
C MET A 316 -21.97 10.19 17.67
N ALA A 317 -21.46 11.17 18.43
CA ALA A 317 -22.27 12.20 19.05
C ALA A 317 -23.01 13.05 18.00
N TYR A 318 -22.30 13.48 16.95
CA TYR A 318 -22.90 14.26 15.88
C TYR A 318 -23.88 13.42 15.04
N LEU A 319 -23.50 12.20 14.65
CA LEU A 319 -24.32 11.31 13.84
C LEU A 319 -25.50 10.68 14.58
N GLN A 320 -25.50 10.60 15.90
CA GLN A 320 -26.63 10.05 16.65
C GLN A 320 -27.61 11.15 17.10
N CYS A 321 -27.08 12.29 17.53
CA CYS A 321 -27.86 13.26 18.29
C CYS A 321 -28.30 14.49 17.48
N SER A 322 -27.68 14.77 16.33
CA SER A 322 -28.05 15.92 15.51
C SER A 322 -29.25 15.61 14.60
N ALA A 323 -30.23 16.51 14.51
CA ALA A 323 -31.37 16.36 13.62
C ALA A 323 -30.98 16.58 12.14
N GLU A 324 -30.20 17.63 11.88
CA GLU A 324 -29.67 17.97 10.57
C GLU A 324 -28.18 17.62 10.51
N VAL A 325 -27.80 16.81 9.52
CA VAL A 325 -26.41 16.43 9.28
C VAL A 325 -26.10 16.61 7.80
N ASP A 326 -25.06 17.39 7.52
CA ASP A 326 -24.44 17.42 6.19
C ASP A 326 -23.73 16.08 5.94
N PHE A 327 -24.46 15.16 5.30
CA PHE A 327 -23.97 13.82 5.01
C PHE A 327 -22.70 13.85 4.15
N GLY A 328 -22.65 14.70 3.11
CA GLY A 328 -21.52 14.77 2.19
C GLY A 328 -20.23 15.18 2.90
N MET A 329 -20.31 16.20 3.75
CA MET A 329 -19.18 16.65 4.57
C MET A 329 -18.72 15.56 5.54
N VAL A 330 -19.63 14.95 6.30
CA VAL A 330 -19.28 13.94 7.31
C VAL A 330 -18.73 12.67 6.66
N ALA A 331 -19.32 12.22 5.56
CA ALA A 331 -18.83 11.08 4.79
C ALA A 331 -17.43 11.35 4.20
N ARG A 332 -17.15 12.60 3.78
CA ARG A 332 -15.81 13.00 3.30
C ARG A 332 -14.80 12.95 4.44
N TYR A 333 -15.09 13.53 5.61
CA TYR A 333 -14.21 13.42 6.77
C TYR A 333 -13.95 11.96 7.18
N PHE A 334 -15.01 11.14 7.24
CA PHE A 334 -14.88 9.71 7.50
C PHE A 334 -13.94 9.03 6.51
N SER A 335 -14.13 9.27 5.20
CA SER A 335 -13.31 8.68 4.13
C SER A 335 -11.84 9.11 4.21
N LEU A 336 -11.57 10.38 4.57
CA LEU A 336 -10.20 10.88 4.74
C LEU A 336 -9.50 10.28 5.97
N ILE A 337 -10.21 10.12 7.09
CA ILE A 337 -9.65 9.53 8.32
C ILE A 337 -9.26 8.08 8.08
N ILE A 338 -10.13 7.30 7.43
CA ILE A 338 -9.83 5.88 7.17
C ILE A 338 -8.78 5.66 6.08
N SER A 339 -8.49 6.70 5.29
CA SER A 339 -7.41 6.71 4.30
C SER A 339 -6.06 7.12 4.88
N ASP A 340 -5.99 7.47 6.17
CA ASP A 340 -4.74 7.87 6.80
C ASP A 340 -3.74 6.71 6.87
N TYR A 341 -2.57 6.93 6.30
CA TYR A 341 -1.53 5.91 6.24
C TYR A 341 -1.04 5.47 7.62
N ASN A 342 -0.82 6.42 8.55
CA ASN A 342 -0.30 6.06 9.86
C ASN A 342 -1.35 5.35 10.71
N ALA A 343 -2.61 5.75 10.62
CA ALA A 343 -3.71 5.04 11.28
C ALA A 343 -3.79 3.59 10.80
N ASN A 344 -3.67 3.37 9.49
CA ASN A 344 -3.70 2.03 8.90
C ASN A 344 -2.46 1.19 9.29
N LYS A 345 -1.24 1.74 9.15
CA LYS A 345 0.01 1.02 9.40
C LYS A 345 0.30 0.78 10.87
N GLN A 346 -0.01 1.73 11.75
CA GLN A 346 0.44 1.71 13.15
C GLN A 346 -0.68 1.45 14.16
N GLN A 347 -1.94 1.81 13.84
CA GLN A 347 -3.06 1.77 14.79
C GLN A 347 -4.31 1.12 14.17
N LEU A 348 -4.12 0.05 13.40
CA LEU A 348 -5.20 -0.63 12.67
C LEU A 348 -6.38 -1.04 13.57
N ARG A 349 -6.09 -1.48 14.80
CA ARG A 349 -7.14 -1.88 15.75
C ARG A 349 -8.06 -0.72 16.12
N SER A 350 -7.49 0.45 16.43
CA SER A 350 -8.25 1.66 16.80
C SER A 350 -8.92 2.28 15.58
N LEU A 351 -8.28 2.20 14.41
CA LEU A 351 -8.91 2.60 13.14
C LEU A 351 -10.14 1.73 12.86
N THR A 352 -10.03 0.42 13.06
CA THR A 352 -11.13 -0.52 12.89
C THR A 352 -12.24 -0.26 13.91
N SER A 353 -11.89 0.04 15.18
CA SER A 353 -12.84 0.49 16.22
C SER A 353 -13.62 1.72 15.77
N PHE A 354 -12.92 2.75 15.26
CA PHE A 354 -13.54 3.94 14.69
C PHE A 354 -14.53 3.60 13.57
N VAL A 355 -14.13 2.74 12.62
CA VAL A 355 -15.00 2.29 11.52
C VAL A 355 -16.24 1.58 12.04
N TYR A 356 -16.10 0.65 12.98
CA TYR A 356 -17.21 -0.08 13.60
C TYR A 356 -18.22 0.81 14.31
N SER A 357 -17.74 1.86 14.96
CA SER A 357 -18.59 2.77 15.74
C SER A 357 -19.29 3.81 14.85
N VAL A 358 -18.64 4.29 13.79
CA VAL A 358 -19.11 5.42 12.99
C VAL A 358 -19.91 4.99 11.76
N PHE A 359 -19.43 4.00 11.00
CA PHE A 359 -20.04 3.63 9.72
C PHE A 359 -21.51 3.20 9.83
N PRO A 360 -21.95 2.41 10.84
CA PRO A 360 -23.36 2.05 10.96
C PRO A 360 -24.27 3.26 11.19
N LEU A 361 -23.81 4.25 11.97
CA LEU A 361 -24.55 5.49 12.20
C LEU A 361 -24.59 6.37 10.95
N LEU A 362 -23.51 6.39 10.18
CA LEU A 362 -23.46 7.06 8.88
C LEU A 362 -24.48 6.45 7.91
N CYS A 363 -24.56 5.11 7.84
CA CYS A 363 -25.54 4.41 7.01
C CYS A 363 -26.99 4.65 7.46
N ALA A 364 -27.23 4.85 8.75
CA ALA A 364 -28.56 5.10 9.28
C ALA A 364 -29.12 6.49 8.90
N ARG A 365 -28.30 7.40 8.36
CA ARG A 365 -28.73 8.76 7.98
C ARG A 365 -29.55 8.82 6.70
N ILE A 366 -29.46 7.81 5.83
CA ILE A 366 -30.20 7.75 4.58
C ILE A 366 -30.91 6.39 4.52
N GLU A 367 -32.25 6.39 4.56
CA GLU A 367 -33.04 5.16 4.59
C GLU A 367 -32.91 4.34 3.29
N ASN A 368 -32.83 5.02 2.15
CA ASN A 368 -32.68 4.37 0.85
C ASN A 368 -31.22 3.93 0.63
N THR A 369 -30.99 2.61 0.57
CA THR A 369 -29.65 2.02 0.37
C THR A 369 -28.98 2.48 -0.92
N HIS A 370 -29.74 2.57 -2.02
CA HIS A 370 -29.19 2.98 -3.30
C HIS A 370 -28.71 4.43 -3.29
N ASP A 371 -29.51 5.34 -2.71
CA ASP A 371 -29.16 6.76 -2.63
C ASP A 371 -27.98 6.98 -1.68
N LEU A 372 -27.97 6.28 -0.54
CA LEU A 372 -26.86 6.26 0.41
C LEU A 372 -25.55 5.87 -0.30
N VAL A 373 -25.55 4.71 -0.97
CA VAL A 373 -24.36 4.19 -1.63
C VAL A 373 -23.93 5.09 -2.79
N SER A 374 -24.87 5.63 -3.54
CA SER A 374 -24.57 6.56 -4.64
C SER A 374 -23.81 7.79 -4.13
N GLN A 375 -24.24 8.36 -3.00
CA GLN A 375 -23.57 9.48 -2.36
C GLN A 375 -22.20 9.07 -1.77
N LEU A 376 -22.09 7.91 -1.12
CA LEU A 376 -20.80 7.41 -0.64
C LEU A 376 -19.79 7.23 -1.77
N ILE A 377 -20.20 6.61 -2.89
CA ILE A 377 -19.34 6.44 -4.06
C ILE A 377 -18.97 7.80 -4.66
N GLN A 378 -19.88 8.76 -4.71
CA GLN A 378 -19.56 10.11 -5.19
C GLN A 378 -18.51 10.79 -4.29
N VAL A 379 -18.63 10.66 -2.97
CA VAL A 379 -17.66 11.18 -2.01
C VAL A 379 -16.30 10.50 -2.18
N ILE A 380 -16.28 9.17 -2.26
CA ILE A 380 -15.04 8.38 -2.42
C ILE A 380 -14.37 8.72 -3.75
N SER A 381 -15.11 8.66 -4.86
CA SER A 381 -14.59 8.95 -6.21
C SER A 381 -14.15 10.41 -6.41
N GLY A 382 -14.68 11.33 -5.60
CA GLY A 382 -14.27 12.73 -5.55
C GLY A 382 -13.03 13.00 -4.69
N ILE A 383 -12.33 11.97 -4.23
CA ILE A 383 -11.01 12.07 -3.60
C ILE A 383 -9.95 11.92 -4.69
N SER A 384 -9.18 12.98 -4.94
CA SER A 384 -8.02 12.95 -5.84
C SER A 384 -6.75 13.37 -5.10
N THR A 385 -5.61 12.87 -5.57
CA THR A 385 -4.31 13.02 -4.91
C THR A 385 -3.31 13.70 -5.83
N SER A 386 -2.46 14.57 -5.29
CA SER A 386 -1.42 15.23 -6.06
C SER A 386 -0.04 14.98 -5.45
N LEU A 387 0.96 14.92 -6.32
CA LEU A 387 2.35 15.01 -5.87
C LEU A 387 2.70 16.47 -5.55
N PRO A 388 3.58 16.71 -4.57
CA PRO A 388 4.10 18.05 -4.32
C PRO A 388 4.73 18.62 -5.60
N TYR A 389 4.40 19.86 -5.93
CA TYR A 389 4.96 20.62 -7.08
C TYR A 389 4.57 20.12 -8.48
N ASP A 390 3.55 19.26 -8.62
CA ASP A 390 3.12 18.66 -9.89
C ASP A 390 1.65 19.01 -10.28
N SER A 391 1.13 20.16 -9.82
CA SER A 391 -0.29 20.53 -9.94
C SER A 391 -0.82 20.68 -11.37
N ASP A 392 0.06 20.84 -12.36
CA ASP A 392 -0.32 21.27 -13.71
C ASP A 392 -0.15 20.18 -14.79
N ARG A 393 0.17 18.94 -14.39
CA ARG A 393 0.35 17.82 -15.33
C ARG A 393 -0.82 16.85 -15.27
N GLU A 394 -1.26 16.36 -16.43
CA GLU A 394 -2.18 15.23 -16.50
C GLU A 394 -1.51 14.03 -15.79
N LYS A 395 -2.08 13.63 -14.66
CA LYS A 395 -1.58 12.56 -13.79
C LYS A 395 -2.33 11.26 -14.07
N VAL A 396 -1.62 10.15 -13.99
CA VAL A 396 -2.22 8.82 -13.91
C VAL A 396 -2.98 8.69 -12.58
N LYS A 397 -4.23 8.22 -12.62
CA LYS A 397 -5.14 8.13 -11.47
C LYS A 397 -4.90 6.93 -10.56
N LYS A 398 -3.76 6.24 -10.68
CA LYS A 398 -3.45 5.03 -9.92
C LYS A 398 -3.61 5.24 -8.41
N MET A 399 -3.01 6.29 -7.85
CA MET A 399 -3.05 6.58 -6.41
C MET A 399 -4.47 6.92 -5.94
N ASP A 400 -5.24 7.63 -6.77
CA ASP A 400 -6.65 7.95 -6.49
C ASP A 400 -7.46 6.64 -6.40
N LEU A 401 -7.34 5.79 -7.41
CA LEU A 401 -8.03 4.51 -7.48
C LEU A 401 -7.62 3.56 -6.35
N GLU A 402 -6.35 3.59 -5.94
CA GLU A 402 -5.84 2.83 -4.80
C GLU A 402 -6.50 3.27 -3.49
N LEU A 403 -6.58 4.58 -3.23
CA LEU A 403 -7.28 5.11 -2.06
C LEU A 403 -8.76 4.72 -2.06
N HIS A 404 -9.44 4.85 -3.20
CA HIS A 404 -10.84 4.46 -3.33
C HIS A 404 -11.04 2.98 -2.99
N TYR A 405 -10.18 2.12 -3.54
CA TYR A 405 -10.18 0.69 -3.25
C TYR A 405 -9.93 0.41 -1.77
N ASN A 406 -8.93 1.06 -1.16
CA ASN A 406 -8.55 0.83 0.23
C ASN A 406 -9.67 1.23 1.22
N ILE A 407 -10.38 2.33 0.95
CA ILE A 407 -11.58 2.72 1.71
C ILE A 407 -12.62 1.58 1.68
N ILE A 408 -12.97 1.12 0.47
CA ILE A 408 -14.00 0.10 0.28
C ILE A 408 -13.55 -1.24 0.88
N LYS A 409 -12.28 -1.61 0.69
CA LYS A 409 -11.69 -2.82 1.27
C LYS A 409 -11.78 -2.81 2.78
N LEU A 410 -11.46 -1.70 3.45
CA LEU A 410 -11.52 -1.60 4.90
C LEU A 410 -12.96 -1.76 5.41
N ILE A 411 -13.93 -1.14 4.75
CA ILE A 411 -15.36 -1.32 5.05
C ILE A 411 -15.78 -2.78 4.90
N ASN A 412 -15.38 -3.45 3.82
CA ASN A 412 -15.66 -4.87 3.62
C ASN A 412 -15.05 -5.74 4.71
N VAL A 413 -13.79 -5.50 5.06
CA VAL A 413 -13.09 -6.28 6.09
C VAL A 413 -13.77 -6.09 7.45
N ALA A 414 -14.09 -4.85 7.82
CA ALA A 414 -14.78 -4.56 9.07
C ALA A 414 -16.16 -5.23 9.13
N PHE A 415 -16.94 -5.23 8.05
CA PHE A 415 -18.34 -5.65 8.13
C PHE A 415 -18.69 -6.92 7.36
N SER A 416 -17.71 -7.73 6.96
CA SER A 416 -17.88 -8.98 6.19
C SER A 416 -18.88 -10.00 6.76
N SER A 417 -19.24 -9.87 8.04
CA SER A 417 -20.16 -10.77 8.76
C SER A 417 -21.39 -10.07 9.35
N ASP A 418 -21.55 -8.74 9.18
CA ASP A 418 -22.67 -7.99 9.76
C ASP A 418 -23.88 -7.97 8.81
N ARG A 419 -24.83 -8.88 9.08
CA ARG A 419 -26.08 -9.02 8.32
C ARG A 419 -26.90 -7.73 8.19
N ARG A 420 -26.74 -6.77 9.10
CA ARG A 420 -27.49 -5.51 9.06
C ARG A 420 -26.97 -4.58 7.98
N LEU A 421 -25.68 -4.66 7.65
CA LEU A 421 -25.02 -3.82 6.65
C LEU A 421 -24.74 -4.54 5.33
N ASP A 422 -24.97 -5.85 5.25
CA ASP A 422 -24.82 -6.65 4.03
C ASP A 422 -25.41 -5.98 2.78
N ALA A 423 -26.61 -5.39 2.88
CA ALA A 423 -27.26 -4.73 1.74
C ALA A 423 -26.44 -3.54 1.24
N VAL A 424 -26.02 -2.66 2.15
CA VAL A 424 -25.22 -1.46 1.87
C VAL A 424 -23.85 -1.87 1.30
N ILE A 425 -23.17 -2.84 1.92
CA ILE A 425 -21.82 -3.27 1.52
C ILE A 425 -21.85 -3.92 0.14
N ASN A 426 -22.82 -4.80 -0.10
CA ASN A 426 -22.99 -5.41 -1.41
C ASN A 426 -23.26 -4.35 -2.47
N GLU A 427 -24.18 -3.42 -2.23
CA GLU A 427 -24.47 -2.34 -3.16
C GLU A 427 -23.26 -1.43 -3.40
N LEU A 428 -22.47 -1.11 -2.37
CA LEU A 428 -21.22 -0.35 -2.47
C LEU A 428 -20.21 -1.04 -3.39
N ASN A 429 -19.98 -2.33 -3.20
CA ASN A 429 -19.08 -3.11 -4.04
C ASN A 429 -19.53 -3.13 -5.50
N LEU A 430 -20.85 -3.25 -5.73
CA LEU A 430 -21.42 -3.32 -7.07
C LEU A 430 -21.35 -1.99 -7.79
N GLN A 431 -21.68 -0.89 -7.10
CA GLN A 431 -21.57 0.44 -7.66
C GLN A 431 -20.11 0.81 -7.98
N TYR A 432 -19.15 0.46 -7.12
CA TYR A 432 -17.74 0.66 -7.42
C TYR A 432 -17.28 -0.13 -8.65
N LEU A 433 -17.74 -1.38 -8.76
CA LEU A 433 -17.36 -2.27 -9.84
C LEU A 433 -17.97 -1.89 -11.19
N LEU A 434 -19.27 -1.59 -11.21
CA LEU A 434 -20.05 -1.35 -12.43
C LEU A 434 -20.21 0.13 -12.79
N GLY A 435 -19.99 1.06 -11.87
CA GLY A 435 -20.11 2.50 -12.13
C GLY A 435 -21.53 2.92 -12.55
N SER A 436 -21.61 3.80 -13.56
CA SER A 436 -22.87 4.35 -14.10
C SER A 436 -23.81 3.27 -14.61
N ASP A 437 -23.27 2.18 -15.15
CA ASP A 437 -24.06 1.06 -15.69
C ASP A 437 -24.94 0.37 -14.65
N TYR A 438 -24.53 0.42 -13.37
CA TYR A 438 -25.39 -0.04 -12.29
C TYR A 438 -26.46 0.99 -11.99
N ARG A 439 -26.09 2.28 -11.82
CA ARG A 439 -27.02 3.38 -11.51
C ARG A 439 -28.18 3.48 -12.50
N ASP A 440 -27.92 3.30 -13.79
CA ASP A 440 -28.96 3.46 -14.81
C ASP A 440 -29.90 2.24 -14.91
N HIS A 441 -29.52 1.11 -14.31
CA HIS A 441 -30.19 -0.18 -14.51
C HIS A 441 -30.44 -1.00 -13.23
N ILE A 442 -30.41 -0.40 -12.02
CA ILE A 442 -30.65 -1.06 -10.70
C ILE A 442 -31.80 -2.08 -10.75
N ASN A 443 -32.94 -1.67 -11.33
CA ASN A 443 -34.17 -2.46 -11.40
C ASN A 443 -34.06 -3.74 -12.24
N LYS A 444 -33.01 -3.89 -13.06
CA LYS A 444 -32.70 -5.10 -13.84
C LYS A 444 -31.83 -6.10 -13.06
N PHE A 445 -31.21 -5.68 -11.96
CA PHE A 445 -30.26 -6.47 -11.19
C PHE A 445 -30.91 -7.13 -9.96
N GLY A 446 -31.60 -8.26 -10.16
CA GLY A 446 -31.82 -9.19 -9.05
C GLY A 446 -30.50 -9.87 -8.63
N LYS A 447 -30.36 -10.34 -7.37
CA LYS A 447 -29.18 -11.11 -6.90
C LYS A 447 -28.74 -12.25 -7.85
N GLN A 448 -29.67 -12.80 -8.63
CA GLN A 448 -29.43 -13.87 -9.61
C GLN A 448 -28.87 -13.39 -10.97
N ASN A 449 -29.12 -12.14 -11.37
CA ASN A 449 -28.64 -11.57 -12.65
C ASN A 449 -27.36 -10.75 -12.47
N LEU A 450 -27.16 -10.18 -11.28
CA LEU A 450 -26.06 -9.30 -10.91
C LEU A 450 -24.68 -9.89 -11.24
N VAL A 451 -24.47 -11.13 -10.84
CA VAL A 451 -23.26 -11.93 -11.08
C VAL A 451 -22.93 -12.13 -12.57
N TYR A 452 -23.95 -12.34 -13.40
CA TYR A 452 -23.77 -12.51 -14.85
C TYR A 452 -23.34 -11.20 -15.52
N HIS A 453 -23.78 -10.06 -14.99
CA HIS A 453 -23.42 -8.74 -15.48
C HIS A 453 -22.03 -8.28 -15.02
N ILE A 454 -21.61 -8.66 -13.82
CA ILE A 454 -20.28 -8.35 -13.24
C ILE A 454 -19.15 -8.73 -14.21
N ALA A 455 -19.17 -9.92 -14.80
CA ALA A 455 -18.07 -10.33 -15.70
C ALA A 455 -18.21 -9.92 -17.15
N ASN A 456 -19.39 -9.46 -17.59
CA ASN A 456 -19.52 -8.91 -18.94
C ASN A 456 -19.01 -7.46 -19.02
N LYS A 457 -18.77 -6.80 -17.88
CA LYS A 457 -18.47 -5.37 -17.81
C LYS A 457 -17.09 -5.02 -17.23
N ILE A 458 -16.40 -5.96 -16.59
CA ILE A 458 -14.99 -5.77 -16.18
C ILE A 458 -14.08 -6.35 -17.27
N ILE A 459 -14.23 -5.86 -18.50
CA ILE A 459 -13.37 -6.24 -19.62
C ILE A 459 -12.93 -4.95 -20.30
N ILE A 460 -11.65 -4.83 -20.61
CA ILE A 460 -11.17 -3.78 -21.50
C ILE A 460 -11.27 -4.34 -22.92
N GLU A 461 -12.21 -3.80 -23.71
CA GLU A 461 -12.44 -4.23 -25.09
C GLU A 461 -11.55 -3.48 -26.10
N ASP A 462 -10.85 -2.44 -25.67
CA ASP A 462 -10.01 -1.59 -26.52
C ASP A 462 -8.76 -2.31 -27.03
N ASN A 463 -8.26 -1.94 -28.22
CA ASN A 463 -6.95 -2.40 -28.70
C ASN A 463 -5.83 -1.64 -27.97
N ILE A 464 -5.50 -2.13 -26.79
CA ILE A 464 -4.55 -1.51 -25.86
C ILE A 464 -3.14 -1.43 -26.41
N LYS A 465 -2.76 -2.33 -27.33
CA LYS A 465 -1.44 -2.32 -27.95
C LYS A 465 -1.19 -1.00 -28.70
N ASP A 466 -2.14 -0.60 -29.55
CA ASP A 466 -2.01 0.61 -30.37
C ASP A 466 -2.05 1.89 -29.50
N LEU A 467 -2.84 1.87 -28.42
CA LEU A 467 -3.01 3.03 -27.52
C LEU A 467 -1.82 3.24 -26.57
N LEU A 468 -1.21 2.15 -26.09
CA LEU A 468 -0.02 2.24 -25.24
C LEU A 468 1.25 2.57 -26.05
N GLU A 469 1.32 2.18 -27.32
CA GLU A 469 2.38 2.67 -28.24
C GLU A 469 2.33 4.20 -28.43
N LEU A 470 1.16 4.81 -28.24
CA LEU A 470 0.93 6.26 -28.29
C LEU A 470 1.10 6.98 -26.94
N ASN A 471 1.45 6.26 -25.86
CA ASN A 471 1.56 6.79 -24.49
C ASN A 471 0.27 7.49 -23.98
N ASP A 472 -0.89 6.89 -24.24
CA ASP A 472 -2.17 7.42 -23.79
C ASP A 472 -2.41 7.18 -22.28
N LEU A 473 -2.49 8.28 -21.52
CA LEU A 473 -2.81 8.30 -20.08
C LEU A 473 -4.16 7.66 -19.77
N GLN A 474 -5.17 7.84 -20.64
CA GLN A 474 -6.51 7.31 -20.39
C GLN A 474 -6.51 5.78 -20.43
N THR A 475 -5.67 5.19 -21.28
CA THR A 475 -5.51 3.73 -21.36
C THR A 475 -4.83 3.18 -20.11
N ALA A 476 -3.83 3.89 -19.56
CA ALA A 476 -3.23 3.52 -18.28
C ALA A 476 -4.27 3.52 -17.14
N ASP A 477 -5.08 4.58 -17.05
CA ASP A 477 -6.16 4.69 -16.06
C ASP A 477 -7.19 3.55 -16.18
N LYS A 478 -7.52 3.12 -17.40
CA LYS A 478 -8.40 1.96 -17.62
C LYS A 478 -7.80 0.67 -17.07
N ILE A 479 -6.49 0.44 -17.25
CA ILE A 479 -5.81 -0.74 -16.72
C ILE A 479 -5.76 -0.72 -15.19
N TYR A 480 -5.44 0.41 -14.57
CA TYR A 480 -5.48 0.54 -13.10
C TYR A 480 -6.91 0.38 -12.56
N SER A 481 -7.91 0.95 -13.24
CA SER A 481 -9.32 0.77 -12.87
C SER A 481 -9.73 -0.70 -12.94
N PHE A 482 -9.35 -1.41 -14.01
CA PHE A 482 -9.55 -2.84 -14.15
C PHE A 482 -8.90 -3.61 -12.98
N TYR A 483 -7.65 -3.27 -12.64
CA TYR A 483 -6.92 -3.90 -11.55
C TYR A 483 -7.68 -3.78 -10.21
N TYR A 484 -8.04 -2.57 -9.80
CA TYR A 484 -8.72 -2.36 -8.52
C TYR A 484 -10.15 -2.92 -8.49
N LYS A 485 -10.86 -2.92 -9.62
CA LYS A 485 -12.17 -3.59 -9.74
C LYS A 485 -12.05 -5.10 -9.58
N ALA A 486 -11.05 -5.72 -10.20
CA ALA A 486 -10.83 -7.16 -10.06
C ALA A 486 -10.44 -7.54 -8.62
N LYS A 487 -9.72 -6.69 -7.88
CA LYS A 487 -9.44 -6.89 -6.45
C LYS A 487 -10.67 -6.84 -5.53
N ILE A 488 -11.77 -6.23 -5.95
CA ILE A 488 -13.04 -6.22 -5.19
C ILE A 488 -13.85 -7.52 -5.39
N LEU A 489 -13.65 -8.23 -6.50
CA LEU A 489 -14.42 -9.44 -6.83
C LEU A 489 -14.50 -10.47 -5.69
N PRO A 490 -13.42 -10.81 -4.96
CA PRO A 490 -13.48 -11.79 -3.88
C PRO A 490 -14.51 -11.45 -2.79
N PHE A 491 -14.76 -10.16 -2.51
CA PHE A 491 -15.76 -9.73 -1.53
C PHE A 491 -17.20 -9.95 -2.02
N ILE A 492 -17.43 -9.84 -3.33
CA ILE A 492 -18.74 -10.12 -3.95
C ILE A 492 -18.97 -11.62 -4.12
N LEU A 493 -17.90 -12.36 -4.41
CA LEU A 493 -17.92 -13.80 -4.65
C LEU A 493 -17.87 -14.62 -3.34
N ALA A 494 -17.89 -13.97 -2.18
CA ALA A 494 -17.92 -14.66 -0.88
C ALA A 494 -19.26 -15.39 -0.70
N ASN A 495 -19.21 -16.72 -0.52
CA ASN A 495 -20.37 -17.59 -0.33
C ASN A 495 -21.44 -17.53 -1.44
N PRO A 496 -21.09 -17.94 -2.68
CA PRO A 496 -22.03 -17.93 -3.79
C PRO A 496 -23.16 -18.97 -3.65
N PHE A 497 -23.01 -19.91 -2.71
CA PHE A 497 -23.99 -20.93 -2.41
C PHE A 497 -25.14 -20.39 -1.56
N ASN A 498 -26.37 -20.53 -2.06
CA ASN A 498 -27.56 -20.20 -1.28
C ASN A 498 -28.32 -21.49 -0.91
N PRO A 499 -28.33 -21.90 0.38
CA PRO A 499 -28.97 -23.14 0.81
C PRO A 499 -30.50 -23.13 0.63
N THR A 500 -31.12 -21.96 0.47
CA THR A 500 -32.56 -21.82 0.23
C THR A 500 -32.96 -22.08 -1.23
N LEU A 501 -32.00 -22.08 -2.16
CA LEU A 501 -32.23 -22.38 -3.57
C LEU A 501 -32.12 -23.89 -3.84
N ASN A 502 -32.94 -24.39 -4.76
CA ASN A 502 -32.80 -25.76 -5.25
C ASN A 502 -31.41 -25.97 -5.87
N ARG A 503 -30.80 -27.14 -5.63
CA ARG A 503 -29.54 -27.63 -6.24
C ARG A 503 -29.36 -27.24 -7.70
N LYS A 504 -30.37 -27.43 -8.56
CA LYS A 504 -30.29 -27.07 -9.99
C LYS A 504 -30.03 -25.57 -10.21
N LYS A 505 -30.65 -24.71 -9.40
CA LYS A 505 -30.46 -23.25 -9.46
C LYS A 505 -29.08 -22.86 -8.96
N ASN A 506 -28.61 -23.44 -7.85
CA ASN A 506 -27.25 -23.21 -7.33
C ASN A 506 -26.18 -23.61 -8.34
N ILE A 507 -26.31 -24.79 -8.98
CA ILE A 507 -25.38 -25.22 -10.04
C ILE A 507 -25.35 -24.24 -11.20
N LYS A 508 -26.52 -23.77 -11.66
CA LYS A 508 -26.60 -22.79 -12.76
C LYS A 508 -25.89 -21.48 -12.39
N ILE A 509 -26.11 -20.97 -11.18
CA ILE A 509 -25.49 -19.74 -10.68
C ILE A 509 -23.97 -19.90 -10.59
N LEU A 510 -23.49 -20.99 -10.00
CA LEU A 510 -22.05 -21.25 -9.85
C LEU A 510 -21.33 -21.46 -11.19
N ARG A 511 -21.95 -22.15 -12.15
CA ARG A 511 -21.39 -22.25 -13.51
C ARG A 511 -21.32 -20.88 -14.20
N SER A 512 -22.36 -20.06 -14.02
CA SER A 512 -22.37 -18.69 -14.52
C SER A 512 -21.27 -17.84 -13.89
N LEU A 513 -21.06 -17.95 -12.58
CA LEU A 513 -19.97 -17.31 -11.84
C LEU A 513 -18.61 -17.73 -12.39
N LYS A 514 -18.40 -19.04 -12.54
CA LYS A 514 -17.13 -19.56 -13.02
C LYS A 514 -16.80 -19.07 -14.43
N SER A 515 -17.73 -19.22 -15.38
CA SER A 515 -17.57 -18.72 -16.75
C SER A 515 -17.36 -17.20 -16.82
N SER A 516 -17.88 -16.49 -15.83
CA SER A 516 -17.71 -15.05 -15.66
C SER A 516 -16.28 -14.71 -15.22
N VAL A 517 -15.78 -15.34 -14.15
CA VAL A 517 -14.41 -15.15 -13.67
C VAL A 517 -13.38 -15.63 -14.72
N GLU A 518 -13.64 -16.74 -15.41
CA GLU A 518 -12.78 -17.25 -16.51
C GLU A 518 -12.63 -16.22 -17.64
N ARG A 519 -13.68 -15.45 -17.96
CA ARG A 519 -13.60 -14.40 -18.98
C ARG A 519 -12.77 -13.21 -18.53
N VAL A 520 -12.89 -12.79 -17.28
CA VAL A 520 -12.03 -11.73 -16.69
C VAL A 520 -10.58 -12.20 -16.67
N LEU A 521 -10.33 -13.45 -16.31
CA LEU A 521 -9.01 -14.09 -16.34
C LEU A 521 -8.41 -14.10 -17.76
N GLN A 522 -9.20 -14.47 -18.77
CA GLN A 522 -8.79 -14.45 -20.18
C GLN A 522 -8.48 -13.04 -20.67
N SER A 523 -9.30 -12.05 -20.30
CA SER A 523 -9.04 -10.64 -20.60
C SER A 523 -7.71 -10.22 -19.97
N CYS A 524 -7.49 -10.50 -18.69
CA CYS A 524 -6.23 -10.21 -17.99
C CYS A 524 -5.01 -10.85 -18.68
N TYR A 525 -5.11 -12.11 -19.10
CA TYR A 525 -4.06 -12.77 -19.88
C TYR A 525 -3.80 -12.08 -21.23
N GLY A 526 -4.87 -11.65 -21.92
CA GLY A 526 -4.77 -10.84 -23.15
C GLY A 526 -4.00 -9.55 -22.90
N LEU A 527 -4.33 -8.81 -21.83
CA LEU A 527 -3.63 -7.60 -21.42
C LEU A 527 -2.13 -7.84 -21.20
N ILE A 528 -1.77 -8.89 -20.46
CA ILE A 528 -0.38 -9.25 -20.17
C ILE A 528 0.38 -9.55 -21.46
N ARG A 529 -0.22 -10.32 -22.38
CA ARG A 529 0.39 -10.66 -23.67
C ARG A 529 0.58 -9.43 -24.54
N ASP A 530 -0.44 -8.58 -24.64
CA ASP A 530 -0.42 -7.40 -25.49
C ASP A 530 0.59 -6.39 -24.97
N LEU A 531 0.60 -6.15 -23.64
CA LEU A 531 1.64 -5.41 -22.94
C LEU A 531 3.00 -6.04 -23.19
N GLY A 532 3.18 -7.36 -23.11
CA GLY A 532 4.45 -8.04 -23.37
C GLY A 532 4.97 -7.90 -24.81
N SER A 533 4.07 -7.67 -25.78
CA SER A 533 4.39 -7.60 -27.21
C SER A 533 4.85 -6.23 -27.72
N ILE A 534 4.72 -5.16 -26.91
CA ILE A 534 5.16 -3.81 -27.28
C ILE A 534 6.69 -3.79 -27.40
N ASN A 535 7.19 -3.27 -28.54
CA ASN A 535 8.59 -3.40 -28.95
C ASN A 535 9.60 -2.71 -28.00
N ILE A 536 10.65 -3.44 -27.61
CA ILE A 536 11.75 -3.00 -26.73
C ILE A 536 12.52 -1.80 -27.34
N GLU A 537 12.49 -1.62 -28.67
CA GLU A 537 13.16 -0.52 -29.36
C GLU A 537 12.62 0.88 -28.98
N ILE A 538 11.34 0.98 -28.60
CA ILE A 538 10.74 2.24 -28.12
C ILE A 538 11.27 2.59 -26.72
N ALA A 539 11.44 1.60 -25.84
CA ALA A 539 12.07 1.78 -24.52
C ALA A 539 13.57 2.15 -24.64
N MET A 540 14.26 1.60 -25.65
CA MET A 540 15.65 1.94 -25.97
C MET A 540 15.82 3.35 -26.54
N ALA A 541 14.79 3.90 -27.20
CA ALA A 541 14.79 5.30 -27.65
C ALA A 541 14.70 6.28 -26.46
N THR A 542 13.93 5.93 -25.42
CA THR A 542 13.83 6.65 -24.15
C THR A 542 15.17 6.73 -23.42
N LEU A 543 15.88 5.61 -23.36
CA LEU A 543 17.27 5.51 -22.84
C LEU A 543 18.27 6.36 -23.63
N ARG A 544 18.04 6.59 -24.93
CA ARG A 544 18.91 7.44 -25.77
C ARG A 544 18.61 8.94 -25.64
N THR A 545 17.37 9.32 -25.35
CA THR A 545 16.98 10.74 -25.22
C THR A 545 17.00 11.25 -23.78
N GLY A 546 17.14 10.37 -22.77
CA GLY A 546 17.22 10.76 -21.36
C GLY A 546 15.95 11.43 -20.81
N VAL A 547 14.83 11.27 -21.52
CA VAL A 547 13.52 11.79 -21.16
C VAL A 547 12.60 10.59 -21.16
N ASP A 548 12.17 10.13 -19.98
CA ASP A 548 11.10 9.15 -19.85
C ASP A 548 9.86 9.70 -20.56
N LYS A 549 9.61 9.17 -21.75
CA LYS A 549 8.46 9.54 -22.57
C LYS A 549 7.16 8.92 -22.06
N PHE A 550 7.22 7.95 -21.14
CA PHE A 550 6.04 7.30 -20.59
C PHE A 550 5.71 7.88 -19.22
N SER A 551 4.45 8.28 -19.04
CA SER A 551 3.90 8.78 -17.77
C SER A 551 3.51 7.65 -16.80
N PHE A 552 3.74 6.39 -17.19
CA PHE A 552 3.44 5.19 -16.40
C PHE A 552 4.46 4.07 -16.65
N ASN A 553 4.66 3.18 -15.68
CA ASN A 553 5.59 2.06 -15.81
C ASN A 553 4.90 0.77 -16.31
N ARG A 554 5.36 0.29 -17.48
CA ARG A 554 4.85 -0.95 -18.11
C ARG A 554 5.15 -2.21 -17.32
N GLU A 555 6.36 -2.32 -16.75
CA GLU A 555 6.75 -3.50 -15.97
C GLU A 555 5.88 -3.65 -14.72
N GLU A 556 5.58 -2.52 -14.08
CA GLU A 556 4.63 -2.49 -12.98
C GLU A 556 3.24 -2.98 -13.40
N MET A 557 2.67 -2.45 -14.50
CA MET A 557 1.35 -2.90 -14.97
C MET A 557 1.32 -4.40 -15.25
N VAL A 558 2.38 -4.94 -15.86
CA VAL A 558 2.49 -6.39 -16.09
C VAL A 558 2.55 -7.16 -14.78
N ARG A 559 3.29 -6.68 -13.78
CA ARG A 559 3.34 -7.28 -12.45
C ARG A 559 1.97 -7.28 -11.77
N LEU A 560 1.30 -6.14 -11.73
CA LEU A 560 -0.04 -5.98 -11.14
C LEU A 560 -1.08 -6.91 -11.81
N LEU A 561 -1.07 -6.98 -13.13
CA LEU A 561 -1.95 -7.88 -13.88
C LEU A 561 -1.60 -9.35 -13.63
N THR A 562 -0.32 -9.68 -13.51
CA THR A 562 0.13 -11.04 -13.18
C THR A 562 -0.37 -11.48 -11.81
N ASP A 563 -0.28 -10.61 -10.81
CA ASP A 563 -0.78 -10.87 -9.45
C ASP A 563 -2.29 -11.12 -9.46
N ILE A 564 -3.06 -10.29 -10.20
CA ILE A 564 -4.50 -10.50 -10.34
C ILE A 564 -4.83 -11.77 -11.11
N HIS A 565 -4.08 -12.11 -12.15
CA HIS A 565 -4.28 -13.35 -12.88
C HIS A 565 -4.16 -14.56 -11.94
N GLN A 566 -3.19 -14.57 -11.02
CA GLN A 566 -3.05 -15.61 -10.01
C GLN A 566 -4.26 -15.65 -9.06
N ASP A 567 -4.66 -14.48 -8.53
CA ASP A 567 -5.83 -14.37 -7.63
C ASP A 567 -7.11 -14.89 -8.30
N LEU A 568 -7.38 -14.48 -9.54
CA LEU A 568 -8.55 -14.91 -10.32
C LEU A 568 -8.50 -16.40 -10.63
N SER A 569 -7.33 -16.96 -10.93
CA SER A 569 -7.16 -18.40 -11.13
C SER A 569 -7.54 -19.19 -9.87
N LEU A 570 -7.10 -18.73 -8.70
CA LEU A 570 -7.46 -19.35 -7.42
C LEU A 570 -8.97 -19.27 -7.15
N GLN A 571 -9.63 -18.17 -7.51
CA GLN A 571 -11.09 -18.05 -7.40
C GLN A 571 -11.81 -19.02 -8.35
N CYS A 572 -11.32 -19.21 -9.57
CA CYS A 572 -11.86 -20.21 -10.50
C CYS A 572 -11.76 -21.63 -9.93
N ASP A 573 -10.62 -21.99 -9.34
CA ASP A 573 -10.41 -23.30 -8.73
C ASP A 573 -11.34 -23.51 -7.52
N LYS A 574 -11.55 -22.48 -6.71
CA LYS A 574 -12.50 -22.51 -5.59
C LYS A 574 -13.94 -22.73 -6.08
N LEU A 575 -14.39 -21.98 -7.08
CA LEU A 575 -15.72 -22.14 -7.67
C LEU A 575 -15.93 -23.54 -8.29
N GLU A 576 -14.89 -24.10 -8.90
CA GLU A 576 -14.89 -25.47 -9.42
C GLU A 576 -15.01 -26.50 -8.29
N SER A 577 -14.30 -26.30 -7.18
CA SER A 577 -14.43 -27.14 -5.98
C SER A 577 -15.84 -27.08 -5.41
N ASP A 578 -16.42 -25.88 -5.27
CA ASP A 578 -17.79 -25.70 -4.76
C ASP A 578 -18.83 -26.37 -5.68
N LEU A 579 -18.64 -26.28 -6.99
CA LEU A 579 -19.46 -27.01 -7.98
C LEU A 579 -19.37 -28.52 -7.79
N LYS A 580 -18.18 -29.07 -7.56
CA LYS A 580 -17.98 -30.50 -7.31
C LYS A 580 -18.71 -30.95 -6.04
N VAL A 581 -18.61 -30.18 -4.95
CA VAL A 581 -19.31 -30.49 -3.68
C VAL A 581 -20.82 -30.55 -3.88
N ILE A 582 -21.41 -29.61 -4.63
CA ILE A 582 -22.86 -29.60 -4.88
C ILE A 582 -23.28 -30.70 -5.87
N ASN A 583 -22.38 -31.12 -6.76
CA ASN A 583 -22.61 -32.23 -7.69
C ASN A 583 -22.45 -33.61 -7.03
N GLN A 584 -21.79 -33.71 -5.88
CA GLN A 584 -21.74 -34.95 -5.11
C GLN A 584 -23.07 -35.17 -4.37
N ASP A 585 -23.70 -36.34 -4.56
CA ASP A 585 -24.80 -36.77 -3.70
C ASP A 585 -24.22 -37.15 -2.33
N PHE A 586 -24.48 -36.32 -1.32
CA PHE A 586 -24.05 -36.56 0.07
C PHE A 586 -24.48 -37.92 0.64
N PHE A 587 -25.47 -38.57 0.03
CA PHE A 587 -26.02 -39.85 0.49
C PHE A 587 -25.57 -41.09 -0.32
N TYR A 588 -24.99 -40.90 -1.51
CA TYR A 588 -24.63 -42.02 -2.41
C TYR A 588 -23.21 -41.89 -3.01
N GLY A 589 -22.34 -41.13 -2.35
CA GLY A 589 -20.91 -41.00 -2.68
C GLY A 589 -20.06 -42.09 -2.04
#